data_AF-A0A7R6PT07-F1
#
_entry.id   AF-A0A7R6PT07-F1
#
_cell.length_a   1.000
_cell.length_b   1.000
_cell.length_c   1.000
_cell.angle_alpha   90.00
_cell.angle_beta   90.00
_cell.angle_gamma   90.00
#
_symmetry.space_group_name_H-M   'P 1'
#
loop_
_entity.id
_entity.type
_entity.pdbx_description
1 polymer ?
#
loop_
_entity_poly.entity_id
_entity_poly.type
_entity_poly.pdbx_seq_one_letter_code
_entity_poly.pdbx_strand_id
1 'polypeptide(L)'
;MKRTIIILLIAACVAVTLYINQTKKLIPPEVKAKIEQTLLDDVLFPARPVWWSDDKILAVGIASESMTGNAAAEKACQLLKNRSLPISGLIIEVYDVIKIQKADDWSLLGSGKCP
;
A
#
# COMPACT_ATOMS: atom_id res chain seq x y z
N MET A 1 -10.92 44.84 -9.79
CA MET A 1 -11.22 44.12 -8.53
C MET A 1 -11.68 42.67 -8.76
N LYS A 2 -12.74 42.40 -9.54
CA LYS A 2 -13.12 41.00 -9.87
C LYS A 2 -12.00 40.20 -10.55
N ARG A 3 -11.32 40.80 -11.53
CA ARG A 3 -10.24 40.15 -12.30
C ARG A 3 -9.01 39.82 -11.44
N THR A 4 -8.66 40.66 -10.48
CA THR A 4 -7.56 40.41 -9.54
C THR A 4 -7.88 39.29 -8.55
N ILE A 5 -9.12 39.23 -8.05
CA ILE A 5 -9.58 38.14 -7.18
C ILE A 5 -9.53 36.80 -7.92
N ILE A 6 -9.96 36.76 -9.18
CA ILE A 6 -9.92 35.54 -10.00
C ILE A 6 -8.47 35.06 -10.22
N ILE A 7 -7.53 35.97 -10.52
CA ILE A 7 -6.11 35.61 -10.71
C ILE A 7 -5.52 35.06 -9.40
N LEU A 8 -5.86 35.66 -8.26
CA LEU A 8 -5.36 35.25 -6.95
C LEU A 8 -5.89 33.86 -6.57
N LEU A 9 -7.16 33.58 -6.87
CA LEU A 9 -7.76 32.26 -6.70
C LEU A 9 -7.08 31.19 -7.56
N ILE A 10 -6.82 31.49 -8.84
CA ILE A 10 -6.11 30.58 -9.74
C ILE A 10 -4.70 30.30 -9.21
N ALA A 11 -3.97 31.34 -8.82
CA ALA A 11 -2.63 31.20 -8.26
C ALA A 11 -2.62 30.36 -6.97
N ALA A 12 -3.60 30.56 -6.08
CA ALA A 12 -3.76 29.77 -4.86
C ALA A 12 -4.05 28.30 -5.16
N CYS A 13 -4.93 27.99 -6.12
CA CYS A 13 -5.20 26.61 -6.54
C CYS A 13 -3.93 25.93 -7.08
N VAL A 14 -3.19 26.59 -7.97
CA VAL A 14 -1.94 26.05 -8.52
C VAL A 14 -0.91 25.80 -7.41
N ALA A 15 -0.76 26.74 -6.48
CA ALA A 15 0.17 26.59 -5.35
C ALA A 15 -0.19 25.39 -4.46
N VAL A 16 -1.48 25.22 -4.13
CA VAL A 16 -1.95 24.07 -3.34
C VAL A 16 -1.73 22.76 -4.08
N THR A 17 -2.01 22.69 -5.38
CA THR A 17 -1.78 21.48 -6.20
C THR A 17 -0.30 21.12 -6.24
N LEU A 18 0.60 22.09 -6.45
CA LEU A 18 2.05 21.86 -6.43
C LEU A 18 2.53 21.38 -5.06
N TYR A 19 2.04 22.00 -3.98
CA TYR A 19 2.37 21.61 -2.62
C TYR A 19 1.95 20.16 -2.32
N ILE A 20 0.72 19.77 -2.71
CA ILE A 20 0.24 18.39 -2.55
C ILE A 20 1.10 17.42 -3.37
N ASN A 21 1.43 17.76 -4.62
CA ASN A 21 2.21 16.89 -5.48
C ASN A 21 3.65 16.70 -4.97
N GLN A 22 4.27 17.74 -4.41
CA GLN A 22 5.60 17.68 -3.84
C GLN A 22 5.65 16.92 -2.51
N THR A 23 4.56 16.95 -1.74
CA THR A 23 4.46 16.28 -0.43
C THR A 23 4.01 14.83 -0.53
N LYS A 24 3.41 14.41 -1.66
CA LYS A 24 3.15 12.99 -1.96
C LYS A 24 4.48 12.27 -2.19
N LYS A 25 4.99 11.59 -1.15
CA LYS A 25 6.01 10.56 -1.30
C LYS A 25 5.39 9.34 -1.95
N LEU A 26 5.50 9.26 -3.27
CA LEU A 26 5.11 8.09 -4.03
C LEU A 26 6.21 7.02 -3.94
N ILE A 27 5.82 5.76 -3.83
CA ILE A 27 6.77 4.65 -3.90
C ILE A 27 7.08 4.43 -5.39
N PRO A 28 8.34 4.52 -5.83
CA PRO A 28 8.68 4.35 -7.24
C PRO A 28 8.21 2.98 -7.78
N PRO A 29 7.77 2.88 -9.05
CA PRO A 29 7.28 1.63 -9.63
C PRO A 29 8.26 0.45 -9.51
N GLU A 30 9.56 0.71 -9.65
CA GLU A 30 10.62 -0.29 -9.48
C GLU A 30 10.72 -0.81 -8.04
N VAL A 31 10.46 0.04 -7.05
CA VAL A 31 10.42 -0.36 -5.64
C VAL A 31 9.17 -1.17 -5.37
N LYS A 32 8.01 -0.78 -5.91
CA LYS A 32 6.78 -1.57 -5.81
C LYS A 32 7.00 -2.96 -6.36
N ALA A 33 7.49 -3.08 -7.59
CA ALA A 33 7.77 -4.38 -8.23
C ALA A 33 8.67 -5.28 -7.36
N LYS A 34 9.69 -4.69 -6.72
CA LYS A 34 10.58 -5.41 -5.81
C LYS A 34 9.90 -5.81 -4.49
N ILE A 35 9.00 -4.98 -3.97
CA ILE A 35 8.14 -5.33 -2.83
C ILE A 35 7.25 -6.53 -3.20
N GLU A 36 6.57 -6.50 -4.34
CA GLU A 36 5.69 -7.60 -4.78
C GLU A 36 6.47 -8.90 -4.93
N GLN A 37 7.64 -8.82 -5.59
CA GLN A 37 8.52 -9.98 -5.77
C GLN A 37 9.00 -10.54 -4.44
N THR A 38 9.40 -9.68 -3.50
CA THR A 38 9.89 -10.11 -2.17
C THR A 38 8.82 -10.87 -1.40
N LEU A 39 7.56 -10.45 -1.49
CA LEU A 39 6.45 -11.14 -0.83
C LEU A 39 6.12 -12.46 -1.52
N LEU A 40 6.18 -12.50 -2.86
CA LEU A 40 5.95 -13.70 -3.66
C LEU A 40 6.97 -14.81 -3.42
N ASP A 41 8.19 -14.46 -3.03
CA ASP A 41 9.21 -15.44 -2.67
C ASP A 41 8.86 -16.22 -1.38
N ASP A 42 7.92 -15.73 -0.55
CA ASP A 42 7.49 -16.40 0.67
C ASP A 42 6.14 -17.13 0.47
N VAL A 43 6.12 -18.42 0.79
CA VAL A 43 4.97 -19.32 0.60
C VAL A 43 3.71 -18.84 1.34
N LEU A 44 3.85 -18.02 2.38
CA LEU A 44 2.71 -17.44 3.10
C LEU A 44 1.86 -16.51 2.21
N PHE A 45 2.45 -15.89 1.20
CA PHE A 45 1.79 -14.93 0.32
C PHE A 45 1.63 -15.53 -1.10
N PRO A 46 0.68 -16.46 -1.29
CA PRO A 46 0.55 -17.23 -2.52
C PRO A 46 0.07 -16.42 -3.74
N ALA A 47 -0.38 -15.18 -3.54
CA ALA A 47 -0.90 -14.31 -4.60
C ALA A 47 -0.05 -13.04 -4.74
N ARG A 48 0.19 -12.63 -5.99
CA ARG A 48 0.75 -11.31 -6.32
C ARG A 48 -0.17 -10.25 -5.72
N PRO A 49 0.35 -9.13 -5.20
CA PRO A 49 -0.39 -8.31 -4.27
C PRO A 49 -1.74 -7.95 -4.85
N VAL A 50 -2.72 -8.03 -3.97
CA VAL A 50 -4.12 -8.01 -4.36
C VAL A 50 -4.45 -6.63 -4.93
N TRP A 51 -3.88 -5.57 -4.35
CA TRP A 51 -3.93 -4.20 -4.88
C TRP A 51 -3.02 -3.24 -4.08
N TRP A 52 -2.80 -2.04 -4.64
CA TRP A 52 -2.15 -0.90 -4.00
C TRP A 52 -3.13 0.27 -3.85
N SER A 53 -3.05 1.01 -2.74
CA SER A 53 -3.76 2.29 -2.54
C SER A 53 -2.81 3.43 -2.25
N ASP A 54 -2.79 4.45 -3.11
CA ASP A 54 -2.07 5.72 -2.90
C ASP A 54 -0.60 5.57 -2.43
N ASP A 55 0.04 4.46 -2.77
CA ASP A 55 1.41 4.08 -2.35
C ASP A 55 1.60 3.97 -0.83
N LYS A 56 0.49 3.87 -0.10
CA LYS A 56 0.43 3.84 1.37
C LYS A 56 -0.17 2.54 1.90
N ILE A 57 -0.99 1.86 1.10
CA ILE A 57 -1.59 0.58 1.45
C ILE A 57 -1.17 -0.46 0.42
N LEU A 58 -0.73 -1.60 0.91
CA LEU A 58 -0.47 -2.80 0.13
C LEU A 58 -1.34 -3.93 0.67
N ALA A 59 -2.27 -4.40 -0.15
CA ALA A 59 -3.09 -5.54 0.20
C ALA A 59 -2.43 -6.84 -0.25
N VAL A 60 -2.37 -7.80 0.66
CA VAL A 60 -1.79 -9.12 0.45
C VAL A 60 -2.81 -10.20 0.79
N GLY A 61 -2.74 -11.32 0.08
CA GLY A 61 -3.59 -12.48 0.33
C GLY A 61 -2.82 -13.56 1.08
N ILE A 62 -3.46 -14.17 2.07
CA ILE A 62 -2.99 -15.42 2.69
C ILE A 62 -4.07 -16.49 2.59
N ALA A 63 -3.68 -17.75 2.69
CA ALA A 63 -4.60 -18.82 3.05
C ALA A 63 -4.83 -18.75 4.57
N SER A 64 -6.04 -18.35 5.00
CA SER A 64 -6.37 -17.91 6.37
C SER A 64 -6.07 -18.91 7.49
N GLU A 65 -5.93 -20.20 7.18
CA GLU A 65 -5.62 -21.24 8.18
C GLU A 65 -4.16 -21.25 8.64
N SER A 66 -3.27 -20.52 7.95
CA SER A 66 -1.82 -20.55 8.21
C SER A 66 -1.34 -19.59 9.29
N MET A 67 -2.03 -18.45 9.48
CA MET A 67 -1.60 -17.35 10.36
C MET A 67 -2.71 -16.32 10.56
N THR A 68 -2.69 -15.58 11.67
CA THR A 68 -3.58 -14.40 11.83
C THR A 68 -3.16 -13.28 10.88
N GLY A 69 -4.12 -12.46 10.44
CA GLY A 69 -3.85 -11.36 9.51
C GLY A 69 -2.83 -10.35 10.04
N ASN A 70 -2.88 -10.02 11.34
CA ASN A 70 -1.91 -9.09 11.94
C ASN A 70 -0.48 -9.65 11.95
N ALA A 71 -0.31 -10.94 12.28
CA ALA A 71 1.01 -11.58 12.28
C ALA A 71 1.56 -11.71 10.85
N ALA A 72 0.69 -11.98 9.86
CA ALA A 72 1.08 -11.99 8.46
C ALA A 72 1.51 -10.58 7.98
N ALA A 73 0.81 -9.53 8.40
CA ALA A 73 1.19 -8.15 8.10
C ALA A 73 2.56 -7.80 8.70
N GLU A 74 2.82 -8.20 9.94
CA GLU A 74 4.11 -8.00 10.58
C GLU A 74 5.22 -8.76 9.85
N LYS A 75 4.99 -10.03 9.49
CA LYS A 75 5.94 -10.82 8.71
C LYS A 75 6.24 -10.18 7.36
N ALA A 76 5.23 -9.67 6.65
CA ALA A 76 5.42 -8.93 5.41
C ALA A 76 6.35 -7.72 5.61
N CYS A 77 6.11 -6.89 6.64
CA CYS A 77 6.99 -5.77 6.96
C CYS A 77 8.43 -6.23 7.26
N GLN A 78 8.61 -7.34 7.99
CA GLN A 78 9.93 -7.89 8.27
C GLN A 78 10.66 -8.34 6.99
N LEU A 79 9.99 -9.05 6.09
CA LEU A 79 10.57 -9.49 4.81
C LEU A 79 11.03 -8.30 3.97
N LEU A 80 10.19 -7.26 3.88
CA LEU A 80 10.51 -6.05 3.11
C LEU A 80 11.65 -5.24 3.74
N LYS A 81 11.68 -5.16 5.08
CA LYS A 81 12.75 -4.53 5.84
C LYS A 81 14.09 -5.25 5.63
N ASN A 82 14.08 -6.59 5.62
CA ASN A 82 15.28 -7.41 5.40
C ASN A 82 15.90 -7.20 4.00
N ARG A 83 15.12 -6.71 3.03
CA ARG A 83 15.59 -6.32 1.69
C ARG A 83 15.96 -4.83 1.58
N SER A 84 15.94 -4.10 2.70
CA SER A 84 16.20 -2.65 2.79
C SER A 84 15.32 -1.81 1.85
N LEU A 85 14.05 -2.22 1.69
CA LEU A 85 13.09 -1.47 0.87
C LEU A 85 12.53 -0.28 1.65
N PRO A 86 12.29 0.89 1.01
CA PRO A 86 11.80 2.09 1.68
C PRO A 86 10.29 1.97 1.96
N ILE A 87 9.94 1.19 2.98
CA ILE A 87 8.55 0.87 3.35
C ILE A 87 8.02 1.65 4.56
N SER A 88 8.75 2.66 5.04
CA SER A 88 8.39 3.33 6.29
C SER A 88 7.01 3.98 6.17
N GLY A 89 6.11 3.58 7.07
CA GLY A 89 4.72 4.03 7.06
C GLY A 89 3.79 3.34 6.06
N LEU A 90 4.29 2.37 5.28
CA LEU A 90 3.46 1.50 4.45
C LEU A 90 2.54 0.65 5.35
N ILE A 91 1.26 0.60 5.02
CA ILE A 91 0.26 -0.22 5.69
C ILE A 91 0.09 -1.50 4.88
N ILE A 92 0.28 -2.65 5.52
CA ILE A 92 -0.03 -3.96 4.95
C ILE A 92 -1.42 -4.35 5.43
N GLU A 93 -2.31 -4.64 4.49
CA GLU A 93 -3.64 -5.20 4.76
C GLU A 93 -3.68 -6.65 4.30
N VAL A 94 -4.21 -7.54 5.12
CA VAL A 94 -4.19 -8.99 4.86
C VAL A 94 -5.60 -9.51 4.66
N TYR A 95 -5.80 -10.24 3.58
CA TYR A 95 -7.10 -10.78 3.17
C TYR A 95 -7.05 -12.30 3.00
N ASP A 96 -8.22 -12.93 3.13
CA ASP A 96 -8.38 -14.35 2.84
C ASP A 96 -8.51 -14.57 1.33
N VAL A 97 -7.42 -15.04 0.69
CA VAL A 97 -7.40 -15.24 -0.77
C VAL A 97 -8.38 -16.34 -1.21
N ILE A 98 -8.66 -17.33 -0.34
CA ILE A 98 -9.55 -18.44 -0.68
C ILE A 98 -11.00 -17.98 -0.70
N LYS A 99 -11.38 -17.10 0.24
CA LYS A 99 -12.73 -16.48 0.25
C LYS A 99 -12.94 -15.54 -0.93
N ILE A 100 -11.94 -14.72 -1.26
CA ILE A 100 -11.98 -13.85 -2.45
C ILE A 100 -12.22 -14.71 -3.70
N GLN A 101 -11.45 -15.79 -3.89
CA GLN A 101 -11.59 -16.65 -5.07
C GLN A 101 -12.95 -17.38 -5.17
N LYS A 102 -13.55 -17.75 -4.04
CA LYS A 102 -14.79 -18.54 -4.03
C LYS A 102 -16.06 -17.70 -4.09
N ALA A 103 -16.05 -16.53 -3.46
CA ALA A 103 -17.27 -15.77 -3.20
C ALA A 103 -17.12 -14.26 -3.46
N ASP A 104 -15.97 -13.79 -3.97
CA ASP A 104 -15.63 -12.37 -4.08
C ASP A 104 -15.80 -11.63 -2.72
N ASP A 105 -15.48 -12.34 -1.63
CA ASP A 105 -15.57 -11.82 -0.26
C ASP A 105 -14.24 -11.22 0.18
N TRP A 106 -14.20 -9.89 0.24
CA TRP A 106 -13.03 -9.08 0.62
C TRP A 106 -12.97 -8.84 2.12
N SER A 107 -12.96 -9.92 2.88
CA SER A 107 -12.85 -9.89 4.35
C SER A 107 -11.42 -9.57 4.80
N LEU A 108 -11.22 -8.39 5.40
CA LEU A 108 -9.96 -8.00 6.03
C LEU A 108 -9.70 -8.87 7.26
N LEU A 109 -8.60 -9.63 7.23
CA LEU A 109 -8.17 -10.48 8.34
C LEU A 109 -7.34 -9.73 9.37
N GLY A 110 -6.66 -8.67 8.95
CA GLY A 110 -5.79 -7.87 9.81
C GLY A 110 -4.94 -6.88 9.04
N SER A 111 -4.22 -6.04 9.76
CA SER A 111 -3.32 -5.06 9.17
C SER A 111 -2.13 -4.73 10.07
N GLY A 112 -1.10 -4.14 9.48
CA GLY A 112 0.10 -3.70 10.19
C GLY A 112 0.79 -2.54 9.48
N LYS A 113 1.33 -1.59 10.25
CA LYS A 113 2.10 -0.48 9.71
C LYS A 113 3.59 -0.78 9.81
N CYS A 114 4.29 -0.74 8.69
CA CYS A 114 5.72 -0.98 8.66
C CYS A 114 6.50 0.19 9.30
N PRO A 115 7.57 -0.12 10.06
CA PRO A 115 8.41 0.89 10.72
C PRO A 115 9.19 1.74 9.72
#